data_AF-A0A183A0Q5-F1
#
_entry.id   AF-A0A183A0Q5-F1
#
_cell.length_a   1.000
_cell.length_b   1.000
_cell.length_c   1.000
_cell.angle_alpha   90.00
_cell.angle_beta   90.00
_cell.angle_gamma   90.00
#
_symmetry.space_group_name_H-M   'P 1'
#
loop_
_entity.id
_entity.type
_entity.pdbx_description
1 polymer ?
#
loop_
_entity_poly.entity_id
_entity_poly.type
_entity_poly.pdbx_seq_one_letter_code
_entity_poly.pdbx_strand_id
1 'polypeptide(L)'
;MTEAHLRALKELKSNGKVVVLSPDKGSGVAVMDKVCYKKKMLSILNDERKFRVDKTKDNPQELEKKVSIELKTLMQAGLIRESTVKQLRPRGSQMPQIYGLPKLHKEGIPLRPIMSCV
;
A
#
# COMPACT_ATOMS: atom_id res chain seq x y z
N MET A 1 -13.58 -23.48 -17.71
CA MET A 1 -12.69 -23.45 -16.52
C MET A 1 -13.00 -24.69 -15.70
N THR A 2 -12.03 -25.58 -15.47
CA THR A 2 -12.27 -26.90 -14.86
C THR A 2 -12.08 -26.86 -13.34
N GLU A 3 -12.59 -27.87 -12.62
CA GLU A 3 -12.34 -28.00 -11.18
C GLU A 3 -10.86 -28.10 -10.83
N ALA A 4 -10.06 -28.76 -11.68
CA ALA A 4 -8.62 -28.86 -11.51
C ALA A 4 -7.96 -27.47 -11.52
N HIS A 5 -8.39 -26.57 -12.42
CA HIS A 5 -7.87 -25.20 -12.45
C HIS A 5 -8.22 -24.41 -11.18
N LEU A 6 -9.44 -24.59 -10.64
CA LEU A 6 -9.83 -23.94 -9.38
C LEU A 6 -9.01 -24.44 -8.19
N ARG A 7 -8.70 -25.75 -8.14
CA ARG A 7 -7.82 -26.33 -7.11
C ARG A 7 -6.42 -25.76 -7.21
N ALA A 8 -5.83 -25.73 -8.41
CA ALA A 8 -4.51 -25.15 -8.64
C ALA A 8 -4.43 -23.66 -8.26
N LEU A 9 -5.47 -22.86 -8.54
CA LEU A 9 -5.53 -21.46 -8.11
C LEU A 9 -5.60 -21.31 -6.59
N LYS A 10 -6.34 -22.18 -5.90
CA LYS A 10 -6.40 -22.20 -4.42
C LYS A 10 -5.05 -22.59 -3.82
N GLU A 11 -4.37 -23.57 -4.40
CA GLU A 11 -3.01 -23.98 -4.02
C GLU A 11 -2.01 -22.85 -4.23
N LEU A 12 -2.06 -22.17 -5.38
CA LEU A 12 -1.19 -21.03 -5.67
C LEU A 12 -1.44 -19.87 -4.68
N LYS A 13 -2.70 -19.59 -4.36
CA LYS A 13 -3.07 -18.58 -3.36
C LYS A 13 -2.57 -18.95 -1.95
N SER A 14 -2.56 -20.23 -1.62
CA SER A 14 -2.11 -20.74 -0.33
C SER A 14 -0.58 -20.85 -0.23
N ASN A 15 0.13 -20.81 -1.36
CA ASN A 15 1.58 -20.86 -1.40
C ASN A 15 2.20 -19.53 -0.93
N GLY A 16 2.62 -19.48 0.32
CA GLY A 16 3.29 -18.32 0.90
C GLY A 16 4.68 -17.99 0.36
N LYS A 17 5.24 -18.82 -0.54
CA LYS A 17 6.58 -18.63 -1.13
C LYS A 17 6.56 -17.80 -2.42
N VAL A 18 5.39 -17.57 -3.02
CA VAL A 18 5.25 -16.80 -4.26
C VAL A 18 4.45 -15.52 -4.05
N VAL A 19 4.68 -14.54 -4.92
CA VAL A 19 3.86 -13.34 -5.05
C VAL A 19 3.24 -13.32 -6.45
N VAL A 20 1.95 -13.00 -6.51
CA VAL A 20 1.19 -12.85 -7.75
C VAL A 20 0.94 -11.36 -7.94
N LEU A 21 1.44 -10.80 -9.05
CA LEU A 21 1.45 -9.36 -9.32
C LEU A 21 0.94 -9.09 -10.73
N SER A 22 0.33 -7.93 -10.91
CA SER A 22 0.10 -7.38 -12.26
C SER A 22 1.42 -6.87 -12.83
N PRO A 23 1.69 -7.08 -14.12
CA PRO A 23 2.88 -6.53 -14.77
C PRO A 23 2.76 -5.02 -14.93
N ASP A 24 3.93 -4.39 -15.08
CA ASP A 24 4.11 -2.95 -15.29
C ASP A 24 3.41 -2.39 -16.54
N LYS A 25 3.32 -3.24 -17.57
CA LYS A 25 2.71 -2.99 -18.87
C LYS A 25 2.07 -4.27 -19.38
N GLY A 26 0.96 -4.13 -20.10
CA GLY A 26 0.20 -5.23 -20.69
C GLY A 26 -0.81 -5.86 -19.71
N SER A 27 -1.68 -6.71 -20.26
CA SER A 27 -2.69 -7.46 -19.54
C SER A 27 -2.20 -8.88 -19.31
N GLY A 28 -1.55 -9.12 -18.17
CA GLY A 28 -1.00 -10.43 -17.80
C GLY A 28 -0.90 -10.60 -16.30
N VAL A 29 -0.33 -11.72 -15.88
CA VAL A 29 -0.04 -12.02 -14.47
C VAL A 29 1.42 -12.43 -14.36
N ALA A 30 2.12 -11.85 -13.41
CA ALA A 30 3.49 -12.21 -13.07
C ALA A 30 3.51 -12.99 -11.76
N VAL A 31 4.11 -14.18 -11.79
CA VAL A 31 4.37 -14.99 -10.60
C VAL A 31 5.86 -14.91 -10.31
N MET A 32 6.23 -14.50 -9.10
CA MET A 32 7.63 -14.37 -8.70
C MET A 32 7.86 -14.96 -7.32
N ASP A 33 9.07 -15.48 -7.09
CA ASP A 33 9.51 -15.88 -5.77
C ASP A 33 9.49 -14.68 -4.79
N LYS A 34 8.92 -14.90 -3.60
CA LYS A 34 8.70 -13.85 -2.60
C LYS A 34 10.01 -13.33 -2.02
N VAL A 35 11.02 -14.18 -1.86
CA VAL A 35 12.34 -13.78 -1.35
C VAL A 35 13.04 -12.89 -2.37
N CYS A 36 13.02 -13.27 -3.64
CA CYS A 36 13.54 -12.47 -4.75
C CYS A 36 12.82 -11.12 -4.87
N TYR A 37 11.48 -11.12 -4.80
CA TYR A 37 10.69 -9.89 -4.79
C TYR A 37 11.09 -8.95 -3.64
N LYS A 38 11.15 -9.47 -2.42
CA LYS A 38 11.54 -8.68 -1.24
C LYS A 38 12.95 -8.11 -1.40
N LYS A 39 13.90 -8.91 -1.89
CA LYS A 39 15.28 -8.44 -2.15
C LYS A 39 15.31 -7.31 -3.18
N LYS A 40 14.57 -7.44 -4.29
CA LYS A 40 14.44 -6.37 -5.30
C LYS A 40 13.81 -5.10 -4.72
N MET A 41 12.73 -5.22 -3.94
CA MET A 41 12.11 -4.06 -3.28
C MET A 41 13.06 -3.38 -2.30
N LEU A 42 13.74 -4.15 -1.45
CA LEU A 42 14.73 -3.59 -0.51
C LEU A 42 15.90 -2.93 -1.23
N SER A 43 16.36 -3.46 -2.38
CA SER A 43 17.40 -2.80 -3.17
C SER A 43 17.00 -1.41 -3.68
N ILE A 44 15.69 -1.20 -3.92
CA ILE A 44 15.16 0.12 -4.29
C ILE A 44 15.08 1.02 -3.05
N LEU A 45 14.53 0.51 -1.95
CA LEU A 45 14.30 1.29 -0.73
C LEU A 45 15.57 1.64 0.04
N ASN A 46 16.65 0.86 -0.13
CA ASN A 46 17.95 1.11 0.49
C ASN A 46 18.83 2.07 -0.33
N ASP A 47 18.36 2.62 -1.45
CA ASP A 47 19.09 3.67 -2.18
C ASP A 47 19.02 4.99 -1.40
N GLU A 48 20.03 5.22 -0.56
CA GLU A 48 20.12 6.39 0.34
C GLU A 48 20.13 7.75 -0.38
N ARG A 49 20.41 7.76 -1.69
CA ARG A 49 20.31 8.96 -2.53
C ARG A 49 18.85 9.34 -2.83
N LYS A 50 17.92 8.40 -2.69
CA LYS A 50 16.50 8.59 -3.00
C LYS A 50 15.59 8.44 -1.78
N PHE A 51 15.93 7.55 -0.86
CA PHE A 51 15.12 7.22 0.30
C PHE A 51 15.90 7.42 1.59
N ARG A 52 15.18 7.84 2.63
CA ARG A 52 15.70 7.93 3.98
C ARG A 52 14.70 7.28 4.92
N VAL A 53 15.21 6.50 5.87
CA VAL A 53 14.38 5.91 6.91
C VAL A 53 13.94 7.02 7.87
N ASP A 54 12.63 7.17 8.02
CA ASP A 54 12.07 7.98 9.09
C ASP A 54 12.16 7.20 10.41
N LYS A 55 12.65 7.88 11.47
CA LYS A 55 12.73 7.31 12.82
C LYS A 55 11.41 7.43 13.56
N THR A 56 10.54 8.31 13.10
CA THR A 56 9.20 8.49 13.63
C THR A 56 8.24 7.57 12.90
N LYS A 57 7.36 6.91 13.65
CA LYS A 57 6.34 6.03 13.09
C LYS A 57 5.08 6.84 12.86
N ASP A 58 4.63 6.90 11.62
CA ASP A 58 3.32 7.46 11.31
C ASP A 58 2.21 6.63 11.97
N ASN A 59 1.26 7.33 12.59
CA ASN A 59 0.06 6.74 13.16
C ASN A 59 -1.17 7.49 12.64
N PRO A 60 -1.69 7.11 11.45
CA PRO A 60 -2.84 7.78 10.85
C PRO A 60 -4.05 7.83 11.78
N GLN A 61 -4.27 6.77 12.57
CA GLN A 61 -5.42 6.69 13.49
C GLN A 61 -5.28 7.67 14.66
N GLU A 62 -4.07 7.88 15.17
CA GLU A 62 -3.82 8.90 16.19
C GLU A 62 -4.00 10.31 15.64
N LEU A 63 -3.56 10.55 14.40
CA LEU A 63 -3.78 11.82 13.72
C LEU A 63 -5.28 12.09 13.51
N GLU A 64 -6.04 11.09 13.05
CA GLU A 64 -7.51 11.19 12.93
C GLU A 64 -8.16 11.53 14.27
N LYS A 65 -7.69 10.92 15.37
CA LYS A 65 -8.19 11.19 16.71
C LYS A 65 -7.89 12.63 17.14
N LYS A 66 -6.68 13.12 16.91
CA LYS A 66 -6.27 14.50 17.19
C LYS A 66 -7.14 15.50 16.42
N VAL A 67 -7.28 15.31 15.11
CA VAL A 67 -8.16 16.15 14.27
C VAL A 67 -9.61 16.10 14.76
N SER A 68 -10.11 14.91 15.10
CA SER A 68 -11.48 14.75 15.61
C SER A 68 -11.72 15.42 16.96
N ILE A 69 -10.71 15.47 17.84
CA ILE A 69 -10.77 16.21 19.10
C ILE A 69 -10.87 17.71 18.81
N GLU A 70 -10.01 18.24 17.93
CA GLU A 70 -10.03 19.68 17.66
C GLU A 70 -11.27 20.16 16.93
N LEU A 71 -11.82 19.34 16.03
CA LEU A 71 -13.13 19.65 15.45
C LEU A 71 -14.24 19.72 16.51
N LYS A 72 -14.17 18.92 17.58
CA LYS A 72 -15.13 19.02 18.69
C LYS A 72 -14.88 20.27 19.53
N THR A 73 -13.63 20.60 19.83
CA THR A 73 -13.25 21.82 20.56
C THR A 73 -13.77 23.07 19.85
N LEU A 74 -13.55 23.17 18.54
CA LEU A 74 -14.01 24.30 17.71
C LEU A 74 -15.54 24.40 17.65
N MET A 75 -16.23 23.26 17.63
CA MET A 75 -17.69 23.21 17.67
C MET A 75 -18.23 23.70 19.02
N GLN A 76 -17.62 23.26 20.11
CA GLN A 76 -17.99 23.69 21.47
C GLN A 76 -17.72 25.18 21.70
N ALA A 77 -16.68 25.73 21.07
CA ALA A 77 -16.40 27.16 21.07
C ALA A 77 -17.35 27.98 20.17
N GLY A 78 -18.28 27.36 19.45
CA GLY A 78 -19.24 28.04 18.56
C GLY A 78 -18.62 28.57 17.27
N LEU A 79 -17.35 28.22 16.96
CA LEU A 79 -16.63 28.70 15.78
C LEU A 79 -17.05 27.98 14.49
N ILE A 80 -17.51 26.74 14.62
CA ILE A 80 -17.96 25.92 13.48
C ILE A 80 -19.28 25.20 13.80
N ARG A 81 -20.08 24.97 12.76
CA ARG A 81 -21.36 24.25 12.86
C ARG A 81 -21.13 22.74 12.87
N GLU A 82 -22.10 22.00 13.43
CA GLU A 82 -22.06 20.53 13.43
C GLU A 82 -21.99 19.93 12.02
N SER A 83 -22.65 20.56 11.04
CA SER A 83 -22.56 20.15 9.62
C SER A 83 -21.12 20.20 9.10
N THR A 84 -20.39 21.27 9.43
CA THR A 84 -18.97 21.43 9.09
C THR A 84 -18.11 20.36 9.75
N VAL A 85 -18.36 20.04 11.02
CA VAL A 85 -17.66 18.94 11.72
C VAL A 85 -17.89 17.59 11.04
N LYS A 86 -19.12 17.29 10.64
CA LYS A 86 -19.44 16.03 9.95
C LYS A 86 -18.73 15.92 8.61
N GLN A 87 -18.57 17.02 7.89
CA GLN A 87 -17.87 17.09 6.60
C GLN A 87 -16.35 16.99 6.74
N LEU A 88 -15.77 17.62 7.75
CA LEU A 88 -14.32 17.66 7.96
C LEU A 88 -13.76 16.47 8.74
N ARG A 89 -14.61 15.66 9.38
CA ARG A 89 -14.16 14.51 10.17
C ARG A 89 -13.43 13.50 9.26
N PRO A 90 -12.14 13.24 9.48
CA PRO A 90 -11.41 12.25 8.71
C PRO A 90 -11.95 10.84 8.99
N ARG A 91 -11.91 9.97 7.99
CA ARG A 91 -12.36 8.58 8.09
C ARG A 91 -11.48 7.66 7.26
N GLY A 92 -11.17 6.49 7.83
CA GLY A 92 -10.57 5.40 7.08
C GLY A 92 -9.11 5.64 6.71
N SER A 93 -8.39 6.50 7.44
CA SER A 93 -6.97 6.73 7.18
C SER A 93 -6.18 5.44 7.36
N GLN A 94 -5.47 5.06 6.30
CA GLN A 94 -4.62 3.88 6.26
C GLN A 94 -3.16 4.28 6.08
N MET A 95 -2.27 3.43 6.58
CA MET A 95 -0.84 3.61 6.33
C MET A 95 -0.56 3.33 4.84
N PRO A 96 0.13 4.24 4.13
CA PRO A 96 0.49 4.01 2.74
C PRO A 96 1.29 2.72 2.58
N GLN A 97 0.99 1.96 1.53
CA GLN A 97 1.66 0.69 1.24
C GLN A 97 2.49 0.81 -0.04
N ILE A 98 3.75 0.41 0.02
CA ILE A 98 4.62 0.36 -1.16
C ILE A 98 4.71 -1.06 -1.72
N TYR A 99 4.56 -1.18 -3.04
CA TYR A 99 4.74 -2.43 -3.77
C TYR A 99 5.42 -2.18 -5.12
N GLY A 100 5.87 -3.25 -5.78
CA GLY A 100 6.63 -3.19 -7.02
C GLY A 100 5.93 -3.91 -8.16
N LEU A 101 5.72 -3.24 -9.29
CA LEU A 101 5.23 -3.87 -10.52
C LEU A 101 6.40 -4.38 -11.38
N PRO A 102 6.43 -5.66 -11.78
CA PRO A 102 7.51 -6.21 -12.60
C PRO A 102 7.48 -5.69 -14.04
N LYS A 103 8.60 -5.09 -14.47
CA LYS A 103 8.82 -4.61 -15.84
C LYS A 103 9.26 -5.76 -16.74
N LEU A 104 8.31 -6.63 -17.14
CA LEU A 104 8.57 -7.81 -17.98
C LEU A 104 9.26 -7.50 -19.32
N HIS A 105 9.10 -6.27 -19.82
CA HIS A 105 9.67 -5.79 -21.09
C HIS A 105 11.12 -5.26 -20.98
N LYS A 106 11.77 -5.41 -19.82
CA LYS A 106 13.14 -4.96 -19.60
C LYS A 106 14.02 -6.12 -19.11
N GLU A 107 15.28 -6.12 -19.52
CA GLU A 107 16.27 -7.08 -19.04
C GLU A 107 16.41 -7.03 -17.51
N GLY A 108 16.58 -8.20 -16.89
CA GLY A 108 16.63 -8.35 -15.43
C GLY A 108 15.29 -8.17 -14.70
N ILE A 109 14.22 -7.81 -15.41
CA ILE A 109 12.86 -7.61 -14.88
C ILE A 109 12.88 -6.73 -13.62
N PRO A 110 13.28 -5.45 -13.72
CA PRO A 110 13.27 -4.53 -12.59
C PRO A 110 11.83 -4.29 -12.09
N LEU A 111 11.70 -3.83 -10.85
CA LEU A 111 10.40 -3.45 -10.28
C LEU A 111 10.18 -1.94 -10.43
N ARG A 112 8.94 -1.53 -10.74
CA ARG A 112 8.48 -0.14 -10.60
C ARG A 112 7.84 0.02 -9.21
N PRO A 113 8.45 0.78 -8.28
CA PRO A 113 7.82 1.04 -7.00
C PRO A 113 6.57 1.91 -7.20
N ILE A 114 5.47 1.52 -6.56
CA ILE A 114 4.19 2.24 -6.49
C ILE A 114 3.84 2.41 -5.02
N MET A 115 3.46 3.62 -4.64
CA MET A 115 2.91 3.92 -3.33
C MET A 115 1.39 3.99 -3.42
N SER A 116 0.72 3.16 -2.63
CA SER A 116 -0.73 3.11 -2.52
C SER A 116 -1.18 3.93 -1.33
N CYS A 117 -1.95 4.99 -1.57
CA CYS A 117 -2.50 5.89 -0.55
C CYS A 117 -4.04 5.90 -0.55
N VAL A 118 -4.63 4.72 -0.77
CA VAL A 118 -6.10 4.51 -0.81
C VAL A 118 -6.65 4.14 0.56
#